data_AF-A9BC73-F1
#
_entry.id   AF-A9BC73-F1
#
_cell.length_a   1.000
_cell.length_b   1.000
_cell.length_c   1.000
_cell.angle_alpha   90.00
_cell.angle_beta   90.00
_cell.angle_gamma   90.00
#
_symmetry.space_group_name_H-M   'P 1'
#
loop_
_entity.id
_entity.type
_entity.pdbx_description
1 polymer ?
#
loop_
_entity_poly.entity_id
_entity_poly.type
_entity_poly.pdbx_seq_one_letter_code
_entity_poly.pdbx_strand_id
1 'polypeptide(L)'
;MTQKRTQLNINIDPALLLQLKAEAIKNGMTLTQFVTSKLSSISSTSTIDVLEARLAKIEGHLNLSKNSPDSEIELDAIFTDQGAKKYGEVAKSLFELHLGKKGLSKEEGLKQLAAILQRLPHSFPELIFQILLGHHHLTGLEMTTAYRNGSCAMRTALMEWSNDSLEELNETFLSAVVTKSLT
;
A
#
# COMPACT_ATOMS: atom_id res chain seq x y z
N MET A 1 38.03 38.65 -1.15
CA MET A 1 37.43 38.12 0.10
C MET A 1 37.94 36.70 0.30
N THR A 2 38.78 36.49 1.31
CA THR A 2 39.47 35.22 1.58
C THR A 2 38.50 34.27 2.27
N GLN A 3 38.03 33.23 1.58
CA GLN A 3 37.15 32.21 2.18
C GLN A 3 37.91 31.50 3.32
N LYS A 4 37.46 31.68 4.57
CA LYS A 4 37.94 30.94 5.74
C LYS A 4 37.67 29.45 5.49
N ARG A 5 38.72 28.68 5.19
CA ARG A 5 38.64 27.21 5.17
C ARG A 5 38.43 26.73 6.60
N THR A 6 37.19 26.40 6.95
CA THR A 6 36.88 25.60 8.14
C THR A 6 37.44 24.21 7.90
N GLN A 7 38.64 23.93 8.43
CA GLN A 7 39.15 22.56 8.49
C GLN A 7 38.24 21.79 9.44
N LEU A 8 37.42 20.89 8.88
CA LEU A 8 36.64 19.94 9.65
C LEU A 8 37.65 18.99 10.33
N ASN A 9 37.84 19.18 11.63
CA ASN A 9 38.75 18.36 12.42
C ASN A 9 38.02 17.06 12.79
N ILE A 10 37.92 16.15 11.82
CA ILE A 10 37.23 14.87 11.99
C ILE A 10 38.21 13.91 12.65
N ASN A 11 37.89 13.48 13.85
CA ASN A 11 38.65 12.43 14.52
C ASN A 11 38.18 11.09 13.96
N ILE A 12 39.01 10.47 13.11
CA ILE A 12 38.73 9.19 12.47
C ILE A 12 39.61 8.13 13.13
N ASP A 13 39.02 6.97 13.42
CA ASP A 13 39.78 5.81 13.90
C ASP A 13 40.97 5.53 12.94
N PRO A 14 42.21 5.47 13.43
CA PRO A 14 43.39 5.19 12.62
C PRO A 14 43.30 3.90 11.81
N ALA A 15 42.64 2.87 12.34
CA ALA A 15 42.45 1.60 11.62
C ALA A 15 41.51 1.78 10.42
N LEU A 16 40.44 2.54 10.60
CA LEU A 16 39.49 2.88 9.54
C LEU A 16 40.16 3.74 8.46
N LEU A 17 41.01 4.70 8.85
CA LEU A 17 41.74 5.56 7.91
C LEU A 17 42.69 4.75 7.01
N LEU A 18 43.35 3.72 7.56
CA LEU A 18 44.22 2.84 6.79
C LEU A 18 43.44 2.00 5.78
N GLN A 19 42.28 1.46 6.19
CA GLN A 19 41.39 0.71 5.29
C GLN A 19 40.88 1.59 4.15
N LEU A 20 40.39 2.79 4.45
CA LEU A 20 39.91 3.73 3.45
C LEU A 20 41.00 4.13 2.45
N LYS A 21 42.24 4.31 2.90
CA LYS A 21 43.39 4.59 2.02
C LYS A 21 43.71 3.41 1.11
N ALA A 22 43.74 2.19 1.65
CA ALA A 22 44.01 0.98 0.87
C ALA A 22 42.94 0.78 -0.22
N GLU A 23 41.67 1.02 0.11
CA GLU A 23 40.56 0.94 -0.84
C GLU A 23 40.59 2.06 -1.88
N ALA A 24 40.92 3.29 -1.50
CA ALA A 24 41.08 4.39 -2.45
C ALA A 24 42.19 4.09 -3.47
N ILE A 25 43.33 3.57 -3.01
CA ILE A 25 44.44 3.15 -3.88
C ILE A 25 44.02 2.01 -4.81
N LYS A 26 43.31 1.00 -4.29
CA LYS A 26 42.78 -0.12 -5.09
C LYS A 26 41.84 0.35 -6.21
N ASN A 27 41.10 1.44 -5.98
CA ASN A 27 40.20 2.05 -6.95
C ASN A 27 40.85 3.15 -7.80
N GLY A 28 42.16 3.39 -7.65
CA GLY A 28 42.90 4.41 -8.43
C GLY A 28 42.49 5.86 -8.12
N MET A 29 41.89 6.11 -6.96
CA MET A 29 41.35 7.42 -6.57
C MET A 29 42.11 8.00 -5.37
N THR A 30 42.10 9.33 -5.23
CA THR A 30 42.57 9.97 -3.99
C THR A 30 41.60 9.70 -2.84
N LEU A 31 42.10 9.67 -1.60
CA LEU A 31 41.26 9.42 -0.41
C LEU A 31 40.05 10.37 -0.35
N THR A 32 40.26 11.65 -0.66
CA THR A 32 39.18 12.64 -0.69
C THR A 32 38.15 12.32 -1.77
N GLN A 33 38.56 11.95 -2.98
CA GLN A 33 37.64 11.57 -4.05
C GLN A 33 36.86 10.31 -3.70
N PHE A 34 37.52 9.33 -3.07
CA PHE A 34 36.90 8.08 -2.65
C PHE A 34 35.84 8.30 -1.56
N VAL A 35 36.16 9.12 -0.55
CA VAL A 35 35.20 9.45 0.51
C VAL A 35 34.04 10.27 -0.04
N THR A 36 34.31 11.26 -0.89
CA THR A 36 33.27 12.08 -1.52
C THR A 36 32.37 11.22 -2.40
N SER A 37 32.91 10.32 -3.23
CA SER A 37 32.09 9.45 -4.09
C SER A 37 31.21 8.50 -3.28
N LYS A 38 31.72 7.95 -2.17
CA LYS A 38 30.92 7.15 -1.23
C LYS A 38 29.82 7.96 -0.58
N LEU A 39 30.10 9.17 -0.08
CA LEU A 39 29.08 10.05 0.50
C LEU A 39 28.04 10.52 -0.53
N SER A 40 28.46 10.81 -1.76
CA SER A 40 27.55 11.15 -2.86
C SER A 40 26.67 9.96 -3.23
N SER A 41 27.20 8.72 -3.21
CA SER A 41 26.40 7.51 -3.44
C SER A 41 25.38 7.23 -2.33
N ILE A 42 25.65 7.68 -1.09
CA ILE A 42 24.72 7.59 0.04
C ILE A 42 23.58 8.61 -0.11
N SER A 43 23.82 9.77 -0.72
CA SER A 43 22.78 10.77 -1.01
C SER A 43 21.85 10.35 -2.16
N SER A 44 22.27 9.42 -3.02
CA SER A 44 21.48 8.91 -4.15
C SER A 44 20.91 7.50 -3.92
N THR A 45 21.25 6.85 -2.81
CA THR A 45 20.43 5.74 -2.30
C THR A 45 19.31 6.38 -1.52
N SER A 46 18.08 6.19 -1.99
CA SER A 46 16.92 6.64 -1.24
C SER A 46 17.01 6.00 0.14
N THR A 47 16.63 6.73 1.18
CA THR A 47 16.70 6.25 2.57
C THR A 47 15.95 4.91 2.75
N ILE A 48 15.05 4.61 1.80
CA ILE A 48 14.30 3.37 1.61
C ILE A 48 15.23 2.18 1.28
N ASP A 49 16.15 2.32 0.32
CA ASP A 49 17.05 1.22 -0.10
C ASP A 49 17.96 0.76 1.05
N VAL A 50 18.39 1.70 1.90
CA VAL A 50 19.21 1.41 3.08
C VAL A 50 18.36 0.78 4.20
N LEU A 51 17.09 1.16 4.32
CA LEU A 51 16.17 0.54 5.26
C LEU A 51 15.83 -0.90 4.85
N GLU A 52 15.55 -1.14 3.56
CA GLU A 52 15.30 -2.47 3.01
C GLU A 52 16.51 -3.39 3.19
N ALA A 53 17.72 -2.90 2.88
CA ALA A 53 18.94 -3.68 3.11
C ALA A 53 19.19 -3.98 4.59
N ARG A 54 18.82 -3.07 5.50
CA ARG A 54 18.91 -3.31 6.95
C ARG A 54 17.84 -4.29 7.45
N LEU A 55 16.62 -4.23 6.91
CA LEU A 55 15.55 -5.18 7.18
C LEU A 55 15.94 -6.59 6.71
N ALA A 56 16.41 -6.73 5.48
CA ALA A 56 16.88 -8.01 4.93
C ALA A 56 18.01 -8.64 5.77
N LYS A 57 18.91 -7.79 6.31
CA LYS A 57 19.98 -8.26 7.19
C LYS A 57 19.45 -8.72 8.55
N ILE A 58 18.47 -8.01 9.13
CA ILE A 58 17.81 -8.41 10.38
C ILE A 58 17.03 -9.72 10.19
N GLU A 59 16.31 -9.87 9.08
CA GLU A 59 15.59 -11.10 8.72
C GLU A 59 16.52 -12.31 8.56
N GLY A 60 17.68 -12.11 7.92
CA GLY A 60 18.72 -13.14 7.82
C GLY A 60 19.29 -13.55 9.19
N HIS A 61 19.45 -12.61 10.11
CA HIS A 61 19.90 -12.88 11.48
C HIS A 61 18.85 -13.57 12.36
N LEU A 62 17.56 -13.40 12.03
CA LEU A 62 16.44 -14.03 12.73
C LEU A 62 16.13 -15.46 12.24
N ASN A 63 16.94 -16.04 11.35
CA ASN A 63 16.70 -17.37 10.77
C ASN A 63 15.30 -17.52 10.12
N LEU A 64 14.70 -16.42 9.66
CA LEU A 64 13.44 -16.46 8.89
C LEU A 64 13.65 -17.07 7.48
N SER A 65 14.91 -17.24 7.06
CA SER A 65 15.27 -17.97 5.85
C SER A 65 15.54 -19.46 6.15
N LYS A 66 14.49 -20.23 6.44
CA LYS A 66 14.33 -21.63 6.00
C LYS A 66 13.08 -22.24 6.62
N ASN A 67 12.20 -22.69 5.72
CA ASN A 67 11.04 -23.55 5.90
C ASN A 67 9.71 -22.82 6.16
N SER A 68 9.13 -22.27 5.10
CA SER A 68 7.81 -22.70 4.55
C SER A 68 7.61 -22.02 3.18
N PRO A 69 7.11 -22.71 2.12
CA PRO A 69 6.32 -22.01 1.11
C PRO A 69 4.99 -21.64 1.77
N ASP A 70 4.42 -20.48 1.44
CA ASP A 70 3.23 -19.90 2.08
C ASP A 70 3.48 -19.27 3.46
N SER A 71 4.03 -18.07 3.44
CA SER A 71 3.60 -17.05 4.39
C SER A 71 3.62 -15.72 3.64
N GLU A 72 2.53 -15.47 2.93
CA GLU A 72 2.02 -14.12 2.75
C GLU A 72 2.21 -13.36 4.07
N ILE A 73 2.65 -12.12 3.97
CA ILE A 73 2.55 -11.15 5.05
C ILE A 73 1.18 -11.36 5.68
N GLU A 74 1.12 -11.80 6.95
CA GLU A 74 -0.11 -11.72 7.75
C GLU A 74 -0.44 -10.22 7.87
N LEU A 75 -1.05 -9.70 6.81
CA LEU A 75 -1.74 -8.43 6.81
C LEU A 75 -2.91 -8.68 7.76
N ASP A 76 -2.74 -8.34 9.04
CA ASP A 76 -3.81 -8.37 10.04
C ASP A 76 -5.10 -7.88 9.37
N ALA A 77 -5.99 -8.81 9.03
CA ALA A 77 -7.14 -8.50 8.20
C ALA A 77 -8.04 -7.57 9.01
N ILE A 78 -8.33 -6.38 8.47
CA ILE A 78 -9.21 -5.41 9.16
C ILE A 78 -10.65 -5.88 9.07
N PHE A 79 -11.00 -6.61 8.01
CA PHE A 79 -12.34 -7.11 7.75
C PHE A 79 -12.35 -8.63 7.70
N THR A 80 -13.43 -9.24 8.19
CA THR A 80 -13.68 -10.69 8.04
C THR A 80 -14.13 -11.00 6.62
N ASP A 81 -13.79 -12.20 6.09
CA ASP A 81 -14.29 -12.64 4.78
C ASP A 81 -15.82 -12.72 4.73
N GLN A 82 -16.44 -13.17 5.83
CA GLN A 82 -17.89 -13.24 5.92
C GLN A 82 -18.52 -11.83 5.89
N GLY A 83 -17.92 -10.86 6.59
CA GLY A 83 -18.35 -9.47 6.58
C GLY A 83 -18.18 -8.82 5.21
N ALA A 84 -17.04 -9.03 4.56
CA ALA A 84 -16.75 -8.54 3.23
C ALA A 84 -17.72 -9.12 2.17
N LYS A 85 -18.01 -10.42 2.25
CA LYS A 85 -18.99 -11.07 1.39
C LYS A 85 -20.37 -10.43 1.56
N LYS A 86 -20.85 -10.28 2.80
CA LYS A 86 -22.15 -9.66 3.10
C LYS A 86 -22.21 -8.22 2.59
N TYR A 87 -21.13 -7.46 2.75
CA TYR A 87 -21.01 -6.11 2.22
C TYR A 87 -21.12 -6.05 0.69
N GLY A 88 -20.47 -6.98 -0.02
CA GLY A 88 -20.60 -7.11 -1.47
C GLY A 88 -22.02 -7.50 -1.93
N GLU A 89 -22.67 -8.41 -1.20
CA GLU A 89 -24.06 -8.80 -1.46
C GLU A 89 -25.04 -7.63 -1.30
N VAL A 90 -24.92 -6.85 -0.21
CA VAL A 90 -25.72 -5.64 0.01
C VAL A 90 -25.46 -4.60 -1.08
N ALA A 91 -24.21 -4.38 -1.47
CA ALA A 91 -23.86 -3.46 -2.56
C ALA A 91 -24.54 -3.86 -3.88
N LYS A 92 -24.54 -5.16 -4.22
CA LYS A 92 -25.23 -5.70 -5.39
C LYS A 92 -26.75 -5.48 -5.30
N SER A 93 -27.37 -5.83 -4.18
CA SER A 93 -28.82 -5.68 -4.01
C SER A 93 -29.27 -4.23 -4.13
N LEU A 94 -28.52 -3.29 -3.53
CA LEU A 94 -28.78 -1.86 -3.66
C LEU A 94 -28.60 -1.39 -5.12
N PHE A 95 -27.56 -1.84 -5.81
CA PHE A 95 -27.37 -1.52 -7.22
C PHE A 95 -28.55 -1.98 -8.07
N GLU A 96 -29.03 -3.22 -7.91
CA GLU A 96 -30.19 -3.75 -8.64
C GLU A 96 -31.49 -3.00 -8.30
N LEU A 97 -31.68 -2.64 -7.02
CA LEU A 97 -32.83 -1.83 -6.59
C LEU A 97 -32.83 -0.46 -7.28
N HIS A 98 -31.69 0.24 -7.29
CA HIS A 98 -31.58 1.57 -7.90
C HIS A 98 -31.64 1.53 -9.43
N LEU A 99 -31.16 0.45 -10.07
CA LEU A 99 -31.40 0.21 -11.50
C LEU A 99 -32.91 0.16 -11.80
N GLY A 100 -33.66 -0.60 -11.01
CA GLY A 100 -35.12 -0.70 -11.12
C GLY A 100 -35.81 0.66 -10.93
N LYS A 101 -35.43 1.41 -9.90
CA LYS A 101 -35.96 2.76 -9.64
C LYS A 101 -35.70 3.75 -10.78
N LYS A 102 -34.54 3.65 -11.43
CA LYS A 102 -34.14 4.54 -12.53
C LYS A 102 -34.58 4.07 -13.91
N GLY A 103 -35.13 2.85 -14.03
CA GLY A 103 -35.50 2.25 -15.32
C GLY A 103 -34.31 2.01 -16.24
N LEU A 104 -33.12 1.76 -15.68
CA LEU A 104 -31.88 1.57 -16.44
C LEU A 104 -31.56 0.09 -16.65
N SER A 105 -30.90 -0.23 -17.76
CA SER A 105 -30.29 -1.55 -17.95
C SER A 105 -29.03 -1.68 -17.08
N LYS A 106 -28.61 -2.92 -16.80
CA LYS A 106 -27.37 -3.18 -16.05
C LYS A 106 -26.15 -2.52 -16.71
N GLU A 107 -26.05 -2.60 -18.03
CA GLU A 107 -24.95 -2.02 -18.82
C GLU A 107 -24.92 -0.48 -18.68
N GLU A 108 -26.06 0.18 -18.77
CA GLU A 108 -26.14 1.64 -18.66
C GLU A 108 -25.83 2.10 -17.23
N GLY A 109 -26.28 1.37 -16.21
CA GLY A 109 -25.92 1.65 -14.82
C GLY A 109 -24.43 1.51 -14.55
N LEU A 110 -23.80 0.45 -15.08
CA LEU A 110 -22.35 0.25 -14.97
C LEU A 110 -21.57 1.36 -15.70
N LYS A 111 -22.04 1.79 -16.87
CA LYS A 111 -21.42 2.89 -17.62
C LYS A 111 -21.47 4.22 -16.86
N GLN A 112 -22.59 4.51 -16.19
CA GLN A 112 -22.70 5.69 -15.32
C GLN A 112 -21.78 5.59 -14.09
N LEU A 113 -21.73 4.42 -13.45
CA LEU A 113 -20.80 4.17 -12.34
C LEU A 113 -19.34 4.29 -12.77
N ALA A 114 -18.98 3.82 -13.97
CA ALA A 114 -17.62 3.93 -14.52
C ALA A 114 -17.15 5.39 -14.58
N ALA A 115 -18.02 6.31 -15.02
CA ALA A 115 -17.71 7.74 -15.07
C ALA A 115 -17.45 8.35 -13.68
N ILE A 116 -18.06 7.80 -12.62
CA ILE A 116 -17.80 8.21 -11.24
C ILE A 116 -16.48 7.59 -10.76
N LEU A 117 -16.29 6.29 -10.98
CA LEU A 117 -15.10 5.55 -10.56
C LEU A 117 -13.79 6.06 -11.19
N GLN A 118 -13.85 6.58 -12.42
CA GLN A 118 -12.71 7.24 -13.07
C GLN A 118 -12.21 8.48 -12.32
N ARG A 119 -13.07 9.14 -11.55
CA ARG A 119 -12.71 10.32 -10.74
C ARG A 119 -12.15 9.94 -9.36
N LEU A 120 -12.26 8.67 -8.96
CA LEU A 120 -11.87 8.19 -7.64
C LEU A 120 -10.50 7.52 -7.69
N PRO A 121 -9.53 7.90 -6.83
CA PRO A 121 -8.24 7.23 -6.78
C PRO A 121 -8.40 5.79 -6.25
N HIS A 122 -7.55 4.87 -6.73
CA HIS A 122 -7.52 3.48 -6.29
C HIS A 122 -8.89 2.78 -6.31
N SER A 123 -9.71 3.08 -7.32
CA SER A 123 -11.11 2.67 -7.38
C SER A 123 -11.34 1.24 -7.87
N PHE A 124 -10.33 0.56 -8.39
CA PHE A 124 -10.40 -0.82 -8.93
C PHE A 124 -11.74 -1.15 -9.63
N PRO A 125 -12.10 -0.45 -10.72
CA PRO A 125 -13.44 -0.51 -11.31
C PRO A 125 -13.86 -1.92 -11.74
N GLU A 126 -12.94 -2.72 -12.26
CA GLU A 126 -13.19 -4.10 -12.69
C GLU A 126 -13.66 -4.96 -11.52
N LEU A 127 -12.98 -4.88 -10.37
CA LEU A 127 -13.36 -5.63 -9.17
C LEU A 127 -14.76 -5.22 -8.70
N ILE A 128 -15.05 -3.92 -8.67
CA ILE A 128 -16.37 -3.40 -8.30
C ILE A 128 -17.44 -3.94 -9.24
N PHE A 129 -17.21 -3.94 -10.55
CA PHE A 129 -18.18 -4.46 -11.50
C PHE A 129 -18.40 -5.96 -11.33
N GLN A 130 -17.36 -6.76 -11.07
CA GLN A 130 -17.54 -8.18 -10.79
C GLN A 130 -18.38 -8.42 -9.52
N ILE A 131 -18.22 -7.59 -8.48
CA ILE A 131 -19.02 -7.66 -7.26
C ILE A 131 -20.49 -7.30 -7.55
N LEU A 132 -20.73 -6.18 -8.25
CA LEU A 132 -22.09 -5.71 -8.57
C LEU A 132 -22.84 -6.65 -9.52
N LEU A 133 -22.12 -7.35 -10.41
CA LEU A 133 -22.69 -8.39 -11.26
C LEU A 133 -22.90 -9.71 -10.50
N GLY A 134 -22.26 -9.87 -9.34
CA GLY A 134 -22.30 -11.08 -8.52
C GLY A 134 -21.44 -12.22 -9.07
N HIS A 135 -20.42 -11.89 -9.86
CA HIS A 135 -19.42 -12.84 -10.35
C HIS A 135 -18.25 -13.04 -9.38
N HIS A 136 -18.10 -12.11 -8.42
CA HIS A 136 -17.04 -12.14 -7.43
C HIS A 136 -17.60 -11.95 -6.02
N HIS A 137 -17.09 -12.73 -5.07
CA HIS A 137 -17.35 -12.52 -3.65
C HIS A 137 -16.19 -11.76 -3.05
N LEU A 138 -16.47 -10.56 -2.55
CA LEU A 138 -15.46 -9.73 -1.90
C LEU A 138 -14.89 -10.43 -0.67
N THR A 139 -13.57 -10.52 -0.60
CA THR A 139 -12.82 -11.08 0.52
C THR A 139 -12.44 -9.99 1.53
N GLY A 140 -12.19 -10.39 2.78
CA GLY A 140 -11.71 -9.51 3.84
C GLY A 140 -10.37 -8.89 3.48
N LEU A 141 -9.51 -9.61 2.76
CA LEU A 141 -8.22 -9.11 2.28
C LEU A 141 -8.38 -8.01 1.22
N GLU A 142 -9.26 -8.21 0.23
CA GLU A 142 -9.54 -7.20 -0.81
C GLU A 142 -10.14 -5.93 -0.19
N MET A 143 -11.09 -6.11 0.74
CA MET A 143 -11.71 -5.00 1.47
C MET A 143 -10.69 -4.27 2.35
N THR A 144 -9.80 -5.00 3.02
CA THR A 144 -8.71 -4.44 3.83
C THR A 144 -7.72 -3.66 2.97
N THR A 145 -7.37 -4.20 1.81
CA THR A 145 -6.44 -3.57 0.87
C THR A 145 -7.03 -2.28 0.29
N ALA A 146 -8.29 -2.31 -0.12
CA ALA A 146 -9.00 -1.11 -0.58
C ALA A 146 -9.02 -0.05 0.53
N TYR A 147 -9.43 -0.41 1.74
CA TYR A 147 -9.50 0.51 2.88
C TYR A 147 -8.13 1.13 3.23
N ARG A 148 -7.05 0.33 3.26
CA ARG A 148 -5.69 0.82 3.56
C ARG A 148 -5.16 1.79 2.52
N ASN A 149 -5.56 1.63 1.26
CA ASN A 149 -5.25 2.57 0.19
C ASN A 149 -6.18 3.81 0.19
N GLY A 150 -6.99 3.99 1.24
CA GLY A 150 -7.98 5.06 1.33
C GLY A 150 -9.16 4.89 0.38
N SER A 151 -9.30 3.71 -0.24
CA SER A 151 -10.35 3.44 -1.22
C SER A 151 -11.61 2.91 -0.54
N CYS A 152 -12.65 3.73 -0.60
CA CYS A 152 -14.04 3.33 -0.39
C CYS A 152 -14.84 3.54 -1.68
N ALA A 153 -14.18 3.33 -2.83
CA ALA A 153 -14.70 3.79 -4.12
C ALA A 153 -16.05 3.17 -4.49
N MET A 154 -16.29 1.89 -4.17
CA MET A 154 -17.59 1.26 -4.40
C MET A 154 -18.71 1.97 -3.64
N ARG A 155 -18.50 2.23 -2.34
CA ARG A 155 -19.47 2.96 -1.51
C ARG A 155 -19.72 4.36 -2.06
N THR A 156 -18.65 5.12 -2.30
CA THR A 156 -18.74 6.50 -2.78
C THR A 156 -19.45 6.56 -4.14
N ALA A 157 -19.08 5.67 -5.07
CA ALA A 157 -19.69 5.63 -6.38
C ALA A 157 -21.18 5.25 -6.32
N LEU A 158 -21.56 4.27 -5.49
CA LEU A 158 -22.95 3.90 -5.31
C LEU A 158 -23.77 5.02 -4.65
N MET A 159 -23.25 5.69 -3.62
CA MET A 159 -23.94 6.83 -2.98
C MET A 159 -24.13 7.99 -3.96
N GLU A 160 -23.07 8.39 -4.68
CA GLU A 160 -23.14 9.50 -5.65
C GLU A 160 -24.07 9.15 -6.82
N TRP A 161 -24.02 7.90 -7.31
CA TRP A 161 -24.87 7.45 -8.40
C TRP A 161 -26.34 7.33 -8.01
N SER A 162 -26.62 6.74 -6.84
CA SER A 162 -27.99 6.55 -6.35
C SER A 162 -28.63 7.83 -5.84
N ASN A 163 -27.81 8.82 -5.43
CA ASN A 163 -28.22 10.00 -4.68
C ASN A 163 -29.01 9.62 -3.40
N ASP A 164 -28.57 8.55 -2.74
CA ASP A 164 -29.14 7.97 -1.53
C ASP A 164 -28.04 7.77 -0.48
N SER A 165 -28.39 7.78 0.81
CA SER A 165 -27.44 7.65 1.92
C SER A 165 -26.87 6.23 2.05
N LEU A 166 -27.58 5.23 1.49
CA LEU A 166 -27.21 3.81 1.52
C LEU A 166 -26.82 3.34 2.93
N GLU A 167 -27.64 3.68 3.93
CA GLU A 167 -27.37 3.37 5.35
C GLU A 167 -27.06 1.89 5.59
N GLU A 168 -27.81 0.98 4.96
CA GLU A 168 -27.57 -0.46 5.05
C GLU A 168 -26.16 -0.86 4.60
N LEU A 169 -25.63 -0.21 3.56
CA LEU A 169 -24.26 -0.45 3.08
C LEU A 169 -23.22 0.02 4.10
N ASN A 170 -23.47 1.14 4.79
CA ASN A 170 -22.60 1.67 5.84
C ASN A 170 -22.61 0.80 7.09
N GLU A 171 -23.78 0.36 7.54
CA GLU A 171 -23.91 -0.55 8.68
C GLU A 171 -23.18 -1.88 8.39
N THR A 172 -23.35 -2.42 7.18
CA THR A 172 -22.71 -3.66 6.80
C THR A 172 -21.18 -3.51 6.74
N PHE A 173 -20.68 -2.38 6.25
CA PHE A 173 -19.25 -2.05 6.27
C PHE A 173 -18.67 -2.04 7.69
N LEU A 174 -19.37 -1.39 8.64
CA LEU A 174 -18.92 -1.33 10.04
C LEU A 174 -19.00 -2.70 10.72
N SER A 175 -20.04 -3.48 10.43
CA SER A 175 -20.21 -4.83 10.97
C SER A 175 -19.15 -5.83 10.45
N ALA A 176 -18.52 -5.54 9.32
CA ALA A 176 -17.52 -6.41 8.71
C ALA A 176 -16.14 -6.31 9.38
N VAL A 177 -15.90 -5.27 10.19
CA VAL A 177 -14.63 -5.05 10.88
C VAL A 177 -14.36 -6.17 11.87
N VAL A 178 -13.13 -6.69 11.88
CA VAL A 178 -12.66 -7.65 12.88
C VAL A 178 -12.67 -6.95 14.23
N THR A 179 -13.71 -7.21 15.02
CA THR A 179 -13.71 -6.82 16.42
C THR A 179 -12.85 -7.83 17.17
N LYS A 180 -11.65 -7.42 17.57
CA LYS A 180 -10.93 -8.15 18.62
C LYS A 180 -11.84 -8.11 19.84
N SER A 181 -12.45 -9.24 20.15
CA SER A 181 -13.19 -9.41 21.39
C SER A 181 -12.18 -9.13 22.51
N LEU A 182 -12.37 -8.04 23.25
CA LEU A 182 -11.68 -7.81 24.51
C LEU A 182 -12.27 -8.82 25.50
N THR A 183 -11.83 -10.07 25.39
CA THR A 183 -12.07 -11.14 26.38
C THR A 183 -10.82 -11.32 27.20
#